data_AF-A0A2V9CFN7-F1
#
_entry.id   AF-A0A2V9CFN7-F1
#
_cell.length_a   1.000
_cell.length_b   1.000
_cell.length_c   1.000
_cell.angle_alpha   90.00
_cell.angle_beta   90.00
_cell.angle_gamma   90.00
#
_symmetry.space_group_name_H-M   'P 1'
#
loop_
_entity.id
_entity.type
_entity.pdbx_description
1 polymer ?
#
loop_
_entity_poly.entity_id
_entity_poly.type
_entity_poly.pdbx_seq_one_letter_code
_entity_poly.pdbx_strand_id
1 'polypeptide(L)'
;MKPQTFQQPLPPSAHRKNAPAMPRIPGVSDAPAPAGSQPKPLLAVALAALLCASGLALWLLQRRARDLNASPHAEAATPSAPIRNISSTRTTDADPDAIATLYELAKPWSSKTFQFVDPKTQQSIPAMVIHLPGSATNPSFWAFALANPLSRCQLQYVTDLSVLSKRYVYSAEHPMVVSDCDGVLYDPLKMATLPDGTWVRGDIVRGGGIRPPTSIQVEVRGRDLLAKRME
;
A
#
# COMPACT_ATOMS: atom_id res chain seq x y z
N MET A 1 48.63 23.75 34.53
CA MET A 1 47.43 22.88 34.43
C MET A 1 47.66 21.90 33.27
N LYS A 2 47.43 20.61 33.50
CA LYS A 2 47.85 19.49 32.63
C LYS A 2 46.62 18.98 31.86
N PRO A 3 46.67 18.79 30.53
CA PRO A 3 45.51 18.28 29.79
C PRO A 3 45.40 16.75 29.94
N GLN A 4 44.19 16.26 30.22
CA GLN A 4 43.87 14.83 30.26
C GLN A 4 43.36 14.38 28.88
N THR A 5 44.10 13.46 28.27
CA THR A 5 43.74 12.74 27.06
C THR A 5 42.83 11.56 27.43
N PHE A 6 41.60 11.53 26.93
CA PHE A 6 40.72 10.36 27.00
C PHE A 6 41.13 9.35 25.92
N GLN A 7 41.54 8.15 26.35
CA GLN A 7 41.83 7.03 25.47
C GLN A 7 40.55 6.35 24.99
N GLN A 8 40.52 6.03 23.69
CA GLN A 8 39.46 5.34 22.97
C GLN A 8 39.62 3.82 23.14
N PRO A 9 38.56 3.02 23.44
CA PRO A 9 38.68 1.57 23.50
C PRO A 9 38.67 0.94 22.09
N LEU A 10 39.63 0.06 21.85
CA LEU A 10 39.76 -0.81 20.67
C LEU A 10 38.62 -1.86 20.59
N PRO A 11 38.29 -2.37 19.38
CA PRO A 11 37.23 -3.37 19.19
C PRO A 11 37.67 -4.78 19.65
N PRO A 12 36.77 -5.64 20.16
CA PRO A 12 37.15 -6.97 20.59
C PRO A 12 37.32 -7.92 19.41
N SER A 13 38.55 -8.42 19.31
CA SER A 13 39.02 -9.50 18.45
C SER A 13 38.30 -10.82 18.71
N ALA A 14 38.05 -11.56 17.64
CA ALA A 14 37.55 -12.92 17.68
C ALA A 14 38.58 -13.88 18.30
N HIS A 15 38.27 -14.47 19.46
CA HIS A 15 38.77 -15.80 19.88
C HIS A 15 37.90 -16.36 21.00
N ARG A 16 36.82 -17.06 20.63
CA ARG A 16 36.02 -17.91 21.54
C ARG A 16 36.50 -19.35 21.41
N LYS A 17 37.62 -19.68 22.05
CA LYS A 17 37.99 -21.07 22.37
C LYS A 17 38.49 -21.08 23.81
N ASN A 18 37.79 -21.85 24.64
CA ASN A 18 38.04 -22.13 26.07
C ASN A 18 37.28 -21.20 27.04
N ALA A 19 36.02 -21.54 27.34
CA ALA A 19 35.32 -21.02 28.52
C ALA A 19 35.53 -22.00 29.70
N PRO A 20 35.85 -21.53 30.91
CA PRO A 20 35.94 -22.38 32.10
C PRO A 20 34.55 -22.84 32.56
N ALA A 21 34.47 -24.06 33.10
CA ALA A 21 33.24 -24.62 33.66
C ALA A 21 32.77 -23.79 34.87
N MET A 22 31.50 -23.36 34.85
CA MET A 22 30.93 -22.59 35.96
C MET A 22 30.62 -23.49 37.18
N PRO A 23 30.66 -22.96 38.42
CA PRO A 23 30.37 -23.71 39.63
C PRO A 23 28.89 -24.09 39.71
N ARG A 24 28.60 -25.36 40.00
CA ARG A 24 27.22 -25.85 40.21
C ARG A 24 26.71 -25.39 41.58
N ILE A 25 25.54 -24.77 41.59
CA ILE A 25 24.82 -24.38 42.82
C ILE A 25 24.07 -25.63 43.35
N PRO A 26 24.30 -26.07 44.61
CA PRO A 26 23.55 -27.17 45.19
C PRO A 26 22.06 -26.80 45.37
N GLY A 27 21.15 -27.60 44.81
CA GLY A 27 19.70 -27.50 45.10
C GLY A 27 18.77 -27.16 43.93
N VAL A 28 19.26 -27.02 42.69
CA VAL A 28 18.43 -26.86 41.50
C VAL A 28 18.43 -28.17 40.71
N SER A 29 17.26 -28.81 40.59
CA SER A 29 17.08 -29.95 39.68
C SER A 29 17.16 -29.47 38.23
N ASP A 30 17.98 -30.13 37.42
CA ASP A 30 18.05 -29.90 35.98
C ASP A 30 16.67 -30.17 35.34
N ALA A 31 16.23 -29.25 34.48
CA ALA A 31 15.03 -29.45 33.67
C ALA A 31 15.25 -30.61 32.68
N PRO A 32 14.25 -31.48 32.43
CA PRO A 32 14.41 -32.56 31.46
C PRO A 32 14.61 -31.98 30.06
N ALA A 33 15.58 -32.55 29.32
CA ALA A 33 15.76 -32.24 27.91
C ALA A 33 14.48 -32.58 27.12
N PRO A 34 14.07 -31.75 26.13
CA PRO A 34 12.92 -32.07 25.30
C PRO A 34 13.20 -33.33 24.47
N ALA A 35 12.38 -34.34 24.66
CA ALA A 35 12.37 -35.54 23.84
C ALA A 35 12.01 -35.16 22.40
N GLY A 36 12.95 -35.34 21.47
CA GLY A 36 12.69 -35.19 20.04
C GLY A 36 11.71 -36.25 19.57
N SER A 37 10.45 -35.89 19.38
CA SER A 37 9.47 -36.74 18.71
C SER A 37 9.74 -36.69 17.20
N GLN A 38 10.37 -37.74 16.66
CA GLN A 38 10.47 -37.90 15.21
C GLN A 38 9.08 -38.24 14.63
N PRO A 39 8.53 -37.45 13.70
CA PRO A 39 7.29 -37.81 13.04
C PRO A 39 7.55 -38.97 12.08
N LYS A 40 6.76 -40.04 12.22
CA LYS A 40 6.82 -41.23 11.36
C LYS A 40 6.55 -40.83 9.91
N PRO A 41 7.42 -41.16 8.93
CA PRO A 41 7.38 -40.63 7.56
C PRO A 41 6.15 -41.08 6.74
N LEU A 42 5.39 -42.06 7.22
CA LEU A 42 4.18 -42.54 6.54
C LEU A 42 2.97 -41.59 6.69
N LEU A 43 2.93 -40.76 7.73
CA LEU A 43 1.79 -39.86 7.99
C LEU A 43 1.86 -38.58 7.14
N ALA A 44 3.07 -38.15 6.76
CA ALA A 44 3.31 -36.98 5.92
C ALA A 44 2.85 -37.20 4.46
N VAL A 45 3.01 -38.41 3.93
CA VAL A 45 2.64 -38.74 2.55
C VAL A 45 1.12 -38.74 2.37
N ALA A 46 0.37 -39.25 3.35
CA ALA A 46 -1.09 -39.28 3.30
C ALA A 46 -1.71 -37.86 3.34
N LEU A 47 -1.16 -36.95 4.14
CA LEU A 47 -1.62 -35.56 4.19
C LEU A 47 -1.32 -34.79 2.91
N ALA A 48 -0.13 -35.01 2.32
CA ALA A 48 0.25 -34.39 1.05
C ALA A 48 -0.64 -34.86 -0.10
N ALA A 49 -0.93 -36.16 -0.18
CA ALA A 49 -1.83 -36.71 -1.19
C ALA A 49 -3.26 -36.12 -1.08
N LEU A 50 -3.77 -35.95 0.14
CA LEU A 50 -5.09 -35.35 0.37
C LEU A 50 -5.16 -33.88 -0.07
N LEU A 51 -4.12 -33.09 0.25
CA LEU A 51 -4.04 -31.68 -0.14
C LEU A 51 -3.93 -31.51 -1.67
N CYS A 52 -3.15 -32.36 -2.33
CA CYS A 52 -3.04 -32.35 -3.80
C CYS A 52 -4.37 -32.74 -4.46
N ALA A 53 -5.07 -33.76 -3.95
CA ALA A 53 -6.37 -34.17 -4.49
C ALA A 53 -7.44 -33.08 -4.30
N SER A 54 -7.49 -32.43 -3.13
CA SER A 54 -8.42 -31.33 -2.88
C SER A 54 -8.13 -30.09 -3.74
N GLY A 55 -6.84 -29.77 -3.94
CA GLY A 55 -6.42 -28.67 -4.79
C GLY A 55 -6.79 -28.89 -6.26
N LEU A 56 -6.57 -30.11 -6.78
CA LEU A 56 -6.96 -30.48 -8.14
C LEU A 56 -8.48 -30.45 -8.35
N ALA A 57 -9.26 -30.94 -7.38
CA ALA A 57 -10.71 -30.88 -7.43
C ALA A 57 -11.22 -29.42 -7.44
N LEU A 58 -10.73 -28.57 -6.52
CA LEU A 58 -11.09 -27.14 -6.48
C LEU A 58 -10.70 -26.40 -7.76
N TRP A 59 -9.54 -26.71 -8.33
CA TRP A 59 -9.07 -26.08 -9.57
C TRP A 59 -9.90 -26.51 -10.79
N LEU A 60 -10.32 -27.78 -10.85
CA LEU A 60 -11.22 -28.28 -11.90
C LEU A 60 -12.64 -27.68 -11.78
N LEU A 61 -13.17 -27.51 -10.56
CA LEU A 61 -14.45 -26.84 -10.36
C LEU A 61 -14.38 -25.34 -10.74
N GLN A 62 -13.28 -24.65 -10.42
CA GLN A 62 -13.10 -23.25 -10.81
C GLN A 62 -12.96 -23.06 -12.33
N ARG A 63 -12.38 -24.02 -13.07
CA ARG A 63 -12.39 -23.99 -14.54
C ARG A 63 -13.81 -24.12 -15.10
N ARG A 64 -14.60 -25.10 -14.63
CA ARG A 64 -15.99 -25.27 -15.06
C ARG A 64 -16.87 -24.05 -14.76
N ALA A 65 -16.67 -23.40 -13.62
CA ALA A 65 -17.39 -22.16 -13.28
C ALA A 65 -17.02 -20.98 -14.20
N ARG A 66 -15.81 -20.96 -14.76
CA ARG A 66 -15.42 -19.97 -15.78
C ARG A 66 -16.00 -20.29 -17.16
N ASP A 67 -16.11 -21.57 -17.51
CA ASP A 67 -16.73 -22.00 -18.77
C ASP A 67 -18.26 -21.79 -18.77
N LEU A 68 -18.93 -21.92 -17.62
CA LEU A 68 -20.38 -21.67 -17.48
C LEU A 68 -20.74 -20.17 -17.41
N ASN A 69 -19.78 -19.30 -17.11
CA ASN A 69 -19.94 -17.84 -17.19
C ASN A 69 -19.51 -17.26 -18.54
N ALA A 70 -18.99 -18.08 -19.45
CA ALA A 70 -18.87 -17.72 -20.86
C ALA A 70 -20.24 -17.87 -21.53
N SER A 71 -21.08 -16.85 -21.38
CA SER A 71 -22.34 -16.77 -22.13
C SER A 71 -22.04 -16.81 -23.64
N PRO A 72 -22.71 -17.66 -24.44
CA PRO A 72 -22.48 -17.72 -25.87
C PRO A 72 -23.02 -16.45 -26.53
N HIS A 73 -22.14 -15.67 -27.15
CA HIS A 73 -22.55 -14.64 -28.08
C HIS A 73 -23.14 -15.35 -29.31
N ALA A 74 -24.47 -15.43 -29.38
CA ALA A 74 -25.16 -15.85 -30.58
C ALA A 74 -25.10 -14.72 -31.61
N GLU A 75 -24.41 -15.01 -32.69
CA GLU A 75 -24.31 -14.23 -33.91
C GLU A 75 -25.64 -14.31 -34.67
N ALA A 76 -26.29 -13.17 -34.87
CA ALA A 76 -27.34 -12.99 -35.87
C ALA A 76 -27.17 -11.61 -36.50
N ALA A 77 -26.71 -11.59 -37.75
CA ALA A 77 -26.55 -10.42 -38.58
C ALA A 77 -27.90 -9.80 -38.97
N THR A 78 -28.07 -8.47 -38.94
CA THR A 78 -28.28 -7.53 -40.08
C THR A 78 -28.37 -6.06 -39.55
N PRO A 79 -28.33 -4.97 -40.36
CA PRO A 79 -27.38 -3.87 -40.18
C PRO A 79 -28.02 -2.52 -39.75
N SER A 80 -27.14 -1.55 -39.48
CA SER A 80 -27.37 -0.09 -39.44
C SER A 80 -27.88 0.52 -38.13
N ALA A 81 -26.93 0.96 -37.30
CA ALA A 81 -26.88 2.33 -36.79
C ALA A 81 -25.46 2.58 -36.23
N PRO A 82 -24.81 3.72 -36.53
CA PRO A 82 -23.57 4.06 -35.84
C PRO A 82 -23.93 4.38 -34.40
N ILE A 83 -23.72 3.41 -33.49
CA ILE A 83 -23.74 3.70 -32.07
C ILE A 83 -22.58 4.65 -31.85
N ARG A 84 -22.93 5.90 -31.58
CA ARG A 84 -22.05 6.96 -31.12
C ARG A 84 -21.00 6.35 -30.19
N ASN A 85 -19.76 6.28 -30.64
CA ASN A 85 -18.66 6.38 -29.73
C ASN A 85 -18.93 7.66 -28.95
N ILE A 86 -19.30 7.54 -27.68
CA ILE A 86 -19.14 8.63 -26.72
C ILE A 86 -17.63 8.70 -26.51
N SER A 87 -16.94 9.14 -27.56
CA SER A 87 -15.66 9.81 -27.44
C SER A 87 -15.98 10.95 -26.50
N SER A 88 -15.50 10.80 -25.26
CA SER A 88 -15.45 11.89 -24.29
C SER A 88 -15.08 13.12 -25.07
N THR A 89 -15.98 14.10 -25.11
CA THR A 89 -15.73 15.40 -25.73
C THR A 89 -14.54 15.97 -24.99
N ARG A 90 -13.34 15.68 -25.51
CA ARG A 90 -12.10 16.33 -25.16
C ARG A 90 -12.30 17.76 -25.65
N THR A 91 -12.89 18.58 -24.79
CA THR A 91 -12.93 20.03 -24.95
C THR A 91 -11.51 20.43 -25.29
N THR A 92 -11.33 21.01 -26.45
CA THR A 92 -10.07 21.19 -27.19
C THR A 92 -9.13 22.23 -26.53
N ASP A 93 -9.27 22.39 -25.22
CA ASP A 93 -8.68 23.44 -24.39
C ASP A 93 -8.20 22.90 -23.02
N ALA A 94 -8.21 21.57 -22.82
CA ALA A 94 -7.55 20.95 -21.67
C ALA A 94 -6.08 20.69 -22.01
N ASP A 95 -5.17 21.08 -21.12
CA ASP A 95 -3.74 20.73 -21.24
C ASP A 95 -3.62 19.21 -21.41
N PRO A 96 -2.88 18.68 -22.41
CA PRO A 96 -2.74 17.24 -22.61
C PRO A 96 -2.15 16.51 -21.39
N ASP A 97 -1.46 17.24 -20.51
CA ASP A 97 -0.86 16.72 -19.29
C ASP A 97 -1.74 16.93 -18.03
N ALA A 98 -2.98 17.42 -18.20
CA ALA A 98 -3.93 17.62 -17.10
C ALA A 98 -4.42 16.29 -16.52
N ILE A 99 -4.18 16.11 -15.21
CA ILE A 99 -4.69 14.94 -14.46
C ILE A 99 -6.15 15.12 -14.02
N ALA A 100 -6.56 16.37 -13.79
CA ALA A 100 -7.92 16.76 -13.43
C ALA A 100 -8.17 18.22 -13.77
N THR A 101 -9.43 18.64 -13.75
CA THR A 101 -9.78 20.07 -13.70
C THR A 101 -10.28 20.45 -12.32
N LEU A 102 -10.19 21.74 -11.97
CA LEU A 102 -10.76 22.26 -10.72
C LEU A 102 -12.27 22.02 -10.62
N TYR A 103 -12.98 21.94 -11.75
CA TYR A 103 -14.41 21.63 -11.79
C TYR A 103 -14.71 20.17 -11.44
N GLU A 104 -13.89 19.23 -11.93
CA GLU A 104 -14.03 17.81 -11.58
C GLU A 104 -13.81 17.59 -10.08
N LEU A 105 -12.90 18.37 -9.48
CA LEU A 105 -12.56 18.29 -8.07
C LEU A 105 -13.18 19.44 -7.25
N ALA A 106 -14.33 19.98 -7.65
CA ALA A 106 -14.86 21.21 -7.03
C ALA A 106 -15.26 21.05 -5.55
N LYS A 107 -15.69 19.84 -5.14
CA LYS A 107 -16.13 19.58 -3.76
C LYS A 107 -14.97 19.14 -2.88
N PRO A 108 -14.86 19.61 -1.63
CA PRO A 108 -13.95 19.00 -0.66
C PRO A 108 -14.19 17.49 -0.60
N TRP A 109 -13.12 16.71 -0.47
CA TRP A 109 -13.11 15.25 -0.46
C TRP A 109 -13.52 14.57 -1.76
N SER A 110 -13.73 15.32 -2.85
CA SER A 110 -13.76 14.73 -4.18
C SER A 110 -12.38 14.21 -4.55
N SER A 111 -12.35 13.14 -5.32
CA SER A 111 -11.10 12.51 -5.74
C SER A 111 -11.19 11.98 -7.17
N LYS A 112 -10.03 11.79 -7.78
CA LYS A 112 -9.89 11.22 -9.12
C LYS A 112 -8.64 10.36 -9.19
N THR A 113 -8.79 9.15 -9.73
CA THR A 113 -7.66 8.29 -10.08
C THR A 113 -7.08 8.68 -11.43
N PHE A 114 -5.77 8.59 -11.57
CA PHE A 114 -5.07 8.87 -12.82
C PHE A 114 -3.82 7.98 -12.94
N GLN A 115 -3.19 7.98 -14.11
CA GLN A 115 -1.89 7.34 -14.31
C GLN A 115 -0.82 8.43 -14.29
N PHE A 116 0.08 8.37 -13.33
CA PHE A 116 1.24 9.24 -13.29
C PHE A 116 2.36 8.63 -14.13
N VAL A 117 2.93 9.38 -15.06
CA VAL A 117 4.14 8.97 -15.79
C VAL A 117 5.31 9.71 -15.16
N ASP A 118 6.23 8.98 -14.54
CA ASP A 118 7.42 9.57 -13.95
C ASP A 118 8.31 10.15 -15.09
N PRO A 119 8.59 11.46 -15.08
CA PRO A 119 9.36 12.08 -16.15
C PRO A 119 10.79 11.55 -16.24
N LYS A 120 11.35 11.02 -15.15
CA LYS A 120 12.72 10.49 -15.11
C LYS A 120 12.79 9.04 -15.58
N THR A 121 11.88 8.19 -15.11
CA THR A 121 11.92 6.74 -15.38
C THR A 121 11.01 6.30 -16.52
N GLN A 122 10.11 7.17 -16.99
CA GLN A 122 9.03 6.87 -17.94
C GLN A 122 8.09 5.76 -17.47
N GLN A 123 8.12 5.42 -16.18
CA GLN A 123 7.24 4.43 -15.59
C GLN A 123 5.85 5.02 -15.36
N SER A 124 4.82 4.29 -15.79
CA SER A 124 3.43 4.62 -15.48
C SER A 124 3.01 3.97 -14.15
N ILE A 125 2.48 4.76 -13.23
CA ILE A 125 2.12 4.37 -11.87
C ILE A 125 0.68 4.82 -11.58
N PRO A 126 -0.20 3.93 -11.08
CA PRO A 126 -1.54 4.32 -10.68
C PRO A 126 -1.48 5.27 -9.47
N ALA A 127 -2.22 6.37 -9.56
CA ALA A 127 -2.23 7.44 -8.58
C ALA A 127 -3.65 7.95 -8.34
N MET A 128 -3.80 8.71 -7.27
CA MET A 128 -5.04 9.43 -6.95
C MET A 128 -4.72 10.83 -6.49
N VAL A 129 -5.61 11.76 -6.82
CA VAL A 129 -5.66 13.10 -6.25
C VAL A 129 -6.95 13.28 -5.45
N ILE A 130 -6.84 13.94 -4.30
CA ILE A 130 -7.96 14.29 -3.41
C ILE A 130 -7.96 15.81 -3.24
N HIS A 131 -9.14 16.43 -3.39
CA HIS A 131 -9.34 17.81 -2.95
C HIS A 131 -9.51 17.84 -1.44
N LEU A 132 -8.57 18.49 -0.76
CA LEU A 132 -8.63 18.69 0.69
C LEU A 132 -9.49 19.91 1.01
N PRO A 133 -10.13 19.95 2.19
CA PRO A 133 -10.72 21.19 2.71
C PRO A 133 -9.68 22.32 2.72
N GLY A 134 -10.12 23.50 2.28
CA GLY A 134 -9.28 24.70 2.18
C GLY A 134 -10.14 25.94 1.95
N SER A 135 -9.51 27.07 1.64
CA SER A 135 -10.25 28.28 1.28
C SER A 135 -10.58 28.28 -0.22
N ALA A 136 -11.67 28.94 -0.60
CA ALA A 136 -12.07 29.03 -2.01
C ALA A 136 -11.01 29.73 -2.89
N THR A 137 -10.17 30.58 -2.30
CA THR A 137 -9.09 31.30 -2.99
C THR A 137 -7.77 30.53 -3.04
N ASN A 138 -7.61 29.50 -2.20
CA ASN A 138 -6.41 28.67 -2.15
C ASN A 138 -6.83 27.19 -1.99
N PRO A 139 -7.32 26.55 -3.07
CA PRO A 139 -7.68 25.15 -3.03
C PRO A 139 -6.45 24.29 -2.72
N SER A 140 -6.64 23.24 -1.92
CA SER A 140 -5.55 22.36 -1.50
C SER A 140 -5.77 20.96 -2.05
N PHE A 141 -4.73 20.40 -2.66
CA PHE A 141 -4.80 19.07 -3.27
C PHE A 141 -3.71 18.19 -2.69
N TRP A 142 -4.03 16.91 -2.53
CA TRP A 142 -3.06 15.88 -2.20
C TRP A 142 -3.13 14.79 -3.25
N ALA A 143 -2.03 14.60 -3.97
CA ALA A 143 -1.88 13.48 -4.88
C ALA A 143 -0.81 12.53 -4.36
N PHE A 144 -1.04 11.24 -4.57
CA PHE A 144 -0.16 10.18 -4.10
C PHE A 144 -0.27 8.94 -4.99
N ALA A 145 0.77 8.11 -4.99
CA ALA A 145 0.76 6.82 -5.67
C ALA A 145 -0.13 5.82 -4.91
N LEU A 146 -0.92 5.02 -5.63
CA LEU A 146 -1.77 3.99 -5.03
C LEU A 146 -0.98 2.74 -4.59
N ALA A 147 0.29 2.63 -4.99
CA ALA A 147 1.18 1.58 -4.48
C ALA A 147 1.76 2.01 -3.12
N ASN A 148 1.71 1.13 -2.13
CA ASN A 148 2.36 1.36 -0.85
C ASN A 148 3.90 1.28 -1.02
N PRO A 149 4.70 2.24 -0.52
CA PRO A 149 6.13 2.32 -0.81
C PRO A 149 6.96 1.09 -0.39
N LEU A 150 6.49 0.31 0.59
CA LEU A 150 7.25 -0.78 1.21
C LEU A 150 6.50 -2.12 1.21
N SER A 151 5.32 -2.18 0.60
CA SER A 151 4.51 -3.39 0.59
C SER A 151 3.89 -3.62 -0.80
N ARG A 152 3.27 -4.78 -0.96
CA ARG A 152 2.47 -5.09 -2.16
C ARG A 152 1.01 -4.68 -2.01
N CYS A 153 0.63 -4.05 -0.89
CA CYS A 153 -0.72 -3.57 -0.69
C CYS A 153 -0.99 -2.37 -1.61
N GLN A 154 -2.25 -2.20 -1.98
CA GLN A 154 -2.73 -0.99 -2.64
C GLN A 154 -3.41 -0.08 -1.64
N LEU A 155 -3.28 1.21 -1.87
CA LEU A 155 -3.98 2.23 -1.12
C LEU A 155 -5.39 2.43 -1.70
N GLN A 156 -6.35 2.60 -0.81
CA GLN A 156 -7.74 2.82 -1.14
C GLN A 156 -8.22 4.07 -0.40
N TYR A 157 -8.94 4.93 -1.12
CA TYR A 157 -9.58 6.08 -0.52
C TYR A 157 -10.96 5.68 0.01
N VAL A 158 -11.13 5.73 1.33
CA VAL A 158 -12.34 5.31 2.02
C VAL A 158 -13.08 6.55 2.52
N THR A 159 -14.24 6.81 1.91
CA THR A 159 -15.12 7.94 2.25
C THR A 159 -16.21 7.59 3.25
N ASP A 160 -16.58 6.32 3.36
CA ASP A 160 -17.57 5.86 4.33
C ASP A 160 -16.93 5.72 5.73
N LEU A 161 -17.24 6.67 6.61
CA LEU A 161 -16.75 6.69 7.99
C LEU A 161 -17.27 5.51 8.82
N SER A 162 -18.40 4.91 8.43
CA SER A 162 -18.91 3.69 9.07
C SER A 162 -18.02 2.49 8.75
N VAL A 163 -17.43 2.43 7.55
CA VAL A 163 -16.45 1.39 7.20
C VAL A 163 -15.18 1.57 8.01
N LEU A 164 -14.69 2.82 8.15
CA LEU A 164 -13.53 3.13 8.99
C LEU A 164 -13.72 2.70 10.44
N SER A 165 -14.88 3.02 11.03
CA SER A 165 -15.17 2.63 12.42
C SER A 165 -15.42 1.14 12.60
N LYS A 166 -16.14 0.47 11.69
CA LYS A 166 -16.49 -0.96 11.86
C LYS A 166 -15.39 -1.92 11.45
N ARG A 167 -14.77 -1.69 10.28
CA ARG A 167 -13.76 -2.59 9.71
C ARG A 167 -12.37 -2.30 10.24
N TYR A 168 -12.02 -1.03 10.36
CA TYR A 168 -10.68 -0.60 10.77
C TYR A 168 -10.62 -0.17 12.23
N VAL A 169 -11.74 -0.21 12.95
CA VAL A 169 -11.87 0.13 14.39
C VAL A 169 -11.34 1.53 14.68
N TYR A 170 -11.48 2.45 13.71
CA TYR A 170 -10.94 3.80 13.76
C TYR A 170 -12.05 4.83 13.55
N SER A 171 -12.22 5.73 14.52
CA SER A 171 -13.17 6.83 14.43
C SER A 171 -12.50 8.00 13.70
N ALA A 172 -12.88 8.22 12.45
CA ALA A 172 -12.40 9.35 11.64
C ALA A 172 -13.50 10.41 11.49
N GLU A 173 -13.10 11.68 11.38
CA GLU A 173 -14.01 12.81 11.12
C GLU A 173 -14.12 13.14 9.63
N HIS A 174 -13.28 12.52 8.81
CA HIS A 174 -13.20 12.72 7.38
C HIS A 174 -12.72 11.45 6.66
N PRO A 175 -12.85 11.39 5.33
CA PRO A 175 -12.29 10.30 4.55
C PRO A 175 -10.80 10.07 4.79
N MET A 176 -10.39 8.81 4.67
CA MET A 176 -9.03 8.37 4.96
C MET A 176 -8.47 7.58 3.78
N VAL A 177 -7.15 7.43 3.75
CA VAL A 177 -6.49 6.48 2.84
C VAL A 177 -6.09 5.25 3.64
N VAL A 178 -6.40 4.08 3.11
CA VAL A 178 -6.21 2.81 3.80
C VAL A 178 -5.43 1.86 2.90
N SER A 179 -4.46 1.18 3.46
CA SER A 179 -3.77 0.09 2.78
C SER A 179 -4.61 -1.20 2.88
N ASP A 180 -4.95 -1.76 1.73
CA ASP A 180 -6.00 -2.78 1.58
C ASP A 180 -5.70 -4.13 2.22
N CYS A 181 -4.42 -4.45 2.39
CA CYS A 181 -3.98 -5.78 2.81
C CYS A 181 -3.41 -5.85 4.23
N ASP A 182 -2.89 -4.74 4.76
CA ASP A 182 -2.35 -4.65 6.13
C ASP A 182 -3.14 -3.67 7.04
N GLY A 183 -4.13 -2.97 6.50
CA GLY A 183 -5.04 -2.11 7.27
C GLY A 183 -4.38 -0.87 7.87
N VAL A 184 -3.22 -0.43 7.34
CA VAL A 184 -2.60 0.84 7.74
C VAL A 184 -3.48 2.00 7.30
N LEU A 185 -3.75 2.95 8.21
CA LEU A 185 -4.55 4.14 7.95
C LEU A 185 -3.67 5.38 7.88
N TYR A 186 -3.88 6.16 6.84
CA TYR A 186 -3.20 7.40 6.55
C TYR A 186 -4.19 8.56 6.54
N ASP A 187 -3.85 9.63 7.26
CA ASP A 187 -4.68 10.81 7.41
C ASP A 187 -4.31 11.88 6.36
N PRO A 188 -5.21 12.21 5.41
CA PRO A 188 -4.92 13.20 4.36
C PRO A 188 -4.55 14.60 4.88
N LEU A 189 -4.94 14.95 6.10
CA LEU A 189 -4.71 16.27 6.67
C LEU A 189 -3.44 16.35 7.53
N LYS A 190 -2.91 15.21 7.98
CA LYS A 190 -1.72 15.19 8.83
C LYS A 190 -0.42 15.18 8.04
N MET A 191 0.56 15.89 8.59
CA MET A 191 1.93 15.93 8.12
C MET A 191 2.78 15.01 8.98
N ALA A 192 3.66 14.24 8.34
CA ALA A 192 4.69 13.44 8.99
C ALA A 192 6.05 14.06 8.69
N THR A 193 6.99 13.91 9.64
CA THR A 193 8.39 14.22 9.43
C THR A 193 9.17 12.93 9.18
N LEU A 194 9.77 12.81 8.01
CA LEU A 194 10.63 11.69 7.66
C LEU A 194 11.99 11.77 8.39
N PRO A 195 12.75 10.67 8.49
CA PRO A 195 14.05 10.65 9.18
C PRO A 195 15.10 11.64 8.62
N ASP A 196 14.95 12.06 7.37
CA ASP A 196 15.79 13.07 6.71
C ASP A 196 15.33 14.52 7.02
N GLY A 197 14.27 14.69 7.82
CA GLY A 197 13.69 15.99 8.16
C GLY A 197 12.66 16.50 7.16
N THR A 198 12.38 15.76 6.08
CA THR A 198 11.40 16.16 5.06
C THR A 198 9.97 16.01 5.59
N TRP A 199 9.11 16.99 5.29
CA TRP A 199 7.71 16.98 5.71
C TRP A 199 6.84 16.46 4.58
N VAL A 200 6.09 15.39 4.83
CA VAL A 200 5.23 14.77 3.83
C VAL A 200 3.81 14.64 4.36
N ARG A 201 2.83 14.67 3.47
CA ARG A 201 1.41 14.56 3.83
C ARG A 201 0.96 13.09 3.87
N GLY A 202 -0.02 12.78 4.71
CA GLY A 202 -0.58 11.43 4.81
C GLY A 202 0.01 10.63 5.97
N ASP A 203 0.18 11.26 7.14
CA ASP A 203 0.76 10.58 8.30
C ASP A 203 -0.01 9.33 8.71
N ILE A 204 0.70 8.35 9.27
CA ILE A 204 0.15 7.09 9.74
C ILE A 204 -0.54 7.34 11.08
N VAL A 205 -1.85 7.13 11.13
CA VAL A 205 -2.64 7.30 12.37
C VAL A 205 -3.01 5.98 13.02
N ARG A 206 -2.83 4.87 12.31
CA ARG A 206 -3.04 3.51 12.81
C ARG A 206 -2.34 2.49 11.92
N GLY A 207 -1.87 1.40 12.53
CA GLY A 207 -1.21 0.28 11.86
C GLY A 207 0.31 0.35 11.92
N GLY A 208 0.99 -0.67 11.38
CA GLY A 208 2.44 -0.82 11.43
C GLY A 208 3.19 -0.22 10.22
N GLY A 209 2.65 0.83 9.60
CA GLY A 209 3.32 1.50 8.48
C GLY A 209 4.64 2.17 8.92
N ILE A 210 5.60 2.27 8.00
CA ILE A 210 6.91 2.90 8.27
C ILE A 210 7.05 4.25 7.57
N ARG A 211 6.32 4.45 6.46
CA ARG A 211 6.34 5.69 5.68
C ARG A 211 4.92 6.04 5.22
N PRO A 212 4.57 7.34 5.18
CA PRO A 212 3.41 7.83 4.44
C PRO A 212 3.40 7.42 2.97
N PRO A 213 2.25 7.54 2.28
CA PRO A 213 2.15 7.32 0.84
C PRO A 213 3.15 8.18 0.07
N THR A 214 3.66 7.67 -1.06
CA THR A 214 4.54 8.46 -1.91
C THR A 214 3.77 9.62 -2.54
N SER A 215 4.10 10.86 -2.17
CA SER A 215 3.42 12.05 -2.67
C SER A 215 3.77 12.31 -4.14
N ILE A 216 2.81 12.90 -4.86
CA ILE A 216 3.00 13.46 -6.19
C ILE A 216 2.71 14.96 -6.07
N GLN A 217 3.70 15.78 -6.44
CA GLN A 217 3.53 17.22 -6.49
C GLN A 217 2.56 17.58 -7.60
N VAL A 218 1.55 18.36 -7.24
CA VAL A 218 0.57 18.90 -8.17
C VAL A 218 0.65 20.42 -8.24
N GLU A 219 0.34 20.96 -9.40
CA GLU A 219 0.32 22.40 -9.68
C GLU A 219 -0.99 22.76 -10.39
N VAL A 220 -1.61 23.85 -9.96
CA VAL A 220 -2.80 24.41 -10.61
C VAL A 220 -2.34 25.39 -11.68
N ARG A 221 -2.72 25.14 -12.94
CA ARG A 221 -2.47 26.01 -14.08
C ARG A 221 -3.80 26.42 -14.70
N GLY A 222 -4.26 27.63 -14.38
CA GLY A 222 -5.59 28.09 -14.79
C GLY A 222 -6.68 27.21 -14.16
N ARG A 223 -7.38 26.43 -14.99
CA ARG A 223 -8.43 25.48 -14.54
C ARG A 223 -7.95 24.03 -14.43
N ASP A 224 -6.72 23.76 -14.85
CA ASP A 224 -6.18 22.42 -14.95
C ASP A 224 -5.23 22.13 -13.77
N LEU A 225 -5.24 20.87 -13.33
CA LEU A 225 -4.34 20.35 -12.32
C LEU A 225 -3.32 19.45 -13.02
N LEU A 226 -2.04 19.76 -12.84
CA LEU A 226 -0.91 19.07 -13.45
C LEU A 226 -0.14 18.29 -12.40
N ALA A 227 0.24 17.04 -12.68
CA ALA A 227 1.20 16.30 -11.86
C ALA A 227 2.63 16.55 -12.37
N LYS A 228 3.57 16.86 -11.46
CA LYS A 228 4.92 17.30 -11.83
C LYS A 228 6.00 16.27 -11.52
N ARG A 229 6.06 15.84 -10.26
CA ARG A 229 7.11 14.94 -9.78
C ARG A 229 6.63 14.13 -8.59
N MET A 230 7.29 13.01 -8.38
CA MET A 230 7.13 12.15 -7.21
C MET A 230 8.24 12.45 -6.18
N GLU A 231 7.95 12.28 -4.90
CA GLU A 231 8.91 12.40 -3.78
C GLU A 231 9.83 11.19 -3.60
#